data_AF-A0A813EGE4-F1
#
_entry.id   AF-A0A813EGE4-F1
#
_cell.length_a   1.000
_cell.length_b   1.000
_cell.length_c   1.000
_cell.angle_alpha   90.00
_cell.angle_beta   90.00
_cell.angle_gamma   90.00
#
_symmetry.space_group_name_H-M   'P 1'
#
loop_
_entity.id
_entity.type
_entity.pdbx_description
1 polymer ?
#
loop_
_entity_poly.entity_id
_entity_poly.type
_entity_poly.pdbx_seq_one_letter_code
_entity_poly.pdbx_strand_id
1 'polypeptide(L)'
;LSQVLGTSFKGWPDVMVILNKANASSEAYKASVEDCALGLAAVLLHSLPGIESSQGQAGVQRAYEEVSRIRSEVSQFEESDCRWTRMVNHGMFAHYPMLLGIDARFIQQCPPDAPRIFVYDMKGIADQPLSCARIGFWASEVYIDRFLRHSPCRVLDWRKADLFFAPAYLTCWELQKTRGFTLAEKDQSAQALADQVRDLPHWKRREGLDHVFLFGASAWQLPRWRDLFARSIVLAVESRPIFDCPSGKDVYCKHCEDCFQPWKDLVMPPVTPRPVASSLLSHSKPMEDRQYVMAWHGQHAEAADEEVRRAYTITNET
;
A
#
# COMPACT_ATOMS: atom_id res chain seq x y z
N LEU A 1 -14.35 2.20 14.39
CA LEU A 1 -15.05 3.18 13.52
C LEU A 1 -14.49 3.25 12.09
N SER A 2 -13.17 3.28 11.83
CA SER A 2 -12.63 3.35 10.44
C SER A 2 -12.88 2.08 9.59
N GLN A 3 -12.91 0.89 10.18
CA GLN A 3 -13.29 -0.35 9.48
C GLN A 3 -14.80 -0.43 9.16
N VAL A 4 -15.64 0.20 9.97
CA VAL A 4 -17.10 0.27 9.77
C VAL A 4 -17.47 1.38 8.78
N LEU A 5 -16.76 2.51 8.81
CA LEU A 5 -16.95 3.63 7.88
C LEU A 5 -16.34 3.36 6.49
N GLY A 6 -15.36 2.47 6.38
CA GLY A 6 -14.76 2.07 5.11
C GLY A 6 -15.75 1.40 4.14
N THR A 7 -16.83 0.83 4.65
CA THR A 7 -17.92 0.26 3.85
C THR A 7 -19.14 1.18 3.70
N SER A 8 -19.17 2.33 4.39
CA SER A 8 -20.38 3.15 4.59
C SER A 8 -20.59 4.29 3.58
N PHE A 9 -19.67 4.50 2.63
CA PHE A 9 -19.83 5.55 1.60
C PHE A 9 -20.41 5.04 0.27
N LYS A 10 -20.75 3.75 0.16
CA LYS A 10 -21.55 3.25 -0.97
C LYS A 10 -22.94 3.91 -0.93
N GLY A 11 -23.16 4.89 -1.79
CA GLY A 11 -24.41 5.65 -1.88
C GLY A 11 -24.35 7.10 -1.40
N TRP A 12 -23.19 7.58 -0.91
CA TRP A 12 -23.01 9.02 -0.75
C TRP A 12 -22.92 9.68 -2.15
N PRO A 13 -23.60 10.82 -2.38
CA PRO A 13 -23.39 11.58 -3.60
C PRO A 13 -21.90 11.89 -3.72
N ASP A 14 -21.36 11.89 -4.95
CA ASP A 14 -19.95 12.20 -5.20
C ASP A 14 -19.58 13.44 -4.37
N VAL A 15 -18.69 13.26 -3.39
CA VAL A 15 -18.33 14.34 -2.45
C VAL A 15 -17.80 15.53 -3.22
N MET A 16 -17.22 15.33 -4.40
CA MET A 16 -16.87 16.44 -5.28
C MET A 16 -18.05 17.01 -6.03
N VAL A 17 -19.14 16.29 -6.29
CA VAL A 17 -20.41 16.91 -6.76
C VAL A 17 -21.04 17.71 -5.62
N ILE A 18 -20.99 17.24 -4.37
CA ILE A 18 -21.44 18.02 -3.21
C ILE A 18 -20.55 19.24 -3.02
N LEU A 19 -19.23 19.07 -3.06
CA LEU A 19 -18.28 20.17 -2.92
C LEU A 19 -18.31 21.09 -4.12
N ASN A 20 -18.49 20.62 -5.35
CA ASN A 20 -18.65 21.47 -6.54
C ASN A 20 -20.01 22.17 -6.55
N LYS A 21 -21.08 21.55 -6.03
CA LYS A 21 -22.35 22.23 -5.76
C LYS A 21 -22.21 23.25 -4.64
N ALA A 22 -21.43 22.95 -3.59
CA ALA A 22 -21.07 23.89 -2.53
C ALA A 22 -20.07 24.95 -3.03
N ASN A 23 -19.28 24.68 -4.07
CA ASN A 23 -18.39 25.63 -4.73
C ASN A 23 -19.21 26.54 -5.67
N ALA A 24 -20.27 25.99 -6.28
CA ALA A 24 -21.28 26.74 -7.02
C ALA A 24 -22.09 27.68 -6.12
N SER A 25 -22.06 27.49 -4.80
CA SER A 25 -22.47 28.46 -3.79
C SER A 25 -21.28 28.79 -2.87
N SER A 26 -20.31 29.58 -3.33
CA SER A 26 -19.04 29.92 -2.61
C SER A 26 -19.19 30.18 -1.10
N GLU A 27 -20.37 30.62 -0.64
CA GLU A 27 -20.76 30.86 0.75
C GLU A 27 -20.86 29.60 1.62
N ALA A 28 -21.45 28.49 1.14
CA ALA A 28 -21.62 27.28 1.95
C ALA A 28 -20.29 26.54 2.19
N TYR A 29 -19.41 26.57 1.18
CA TYR A 29 -18.05 26.04 1.30
C TYR A 29 -17.21 26.88 2.26
N LYS A 30 -17.23 28.22 2.12
CA LYS A 30 -16.56 29.14 3.05
C LYS A 30 -17.08 28.97 4.47
N ALA A 31 -18.40 28.89 4.67
CA ALA A 31 -19.01 28.64 5.96
C ALA A 31 -18.55 27.30 6.57
N SER A 32 -18.37 26.25 5.77
CA SER A 32 -17.84 24.96 6.25
C SER A 32 -16.37 25.03 6.66
N VAL A 33 -15.55 25.81 5.93
CA VAL A 33 -14.15 26.07 6.29
C VAL A 33 -14.06 26.90 7.58
N GLU A 34 -14.91 27.91 7.71
CA GLU A 34 -15.00 28.77 8.89
C GLU A 34 -15.52 28.02 10.14
N ASP A 35 -16.46 27.09 9.96
CA ASP A 35 -17.03 26.29 11.04
C ASP A 35 -16.10 25.15 11.49
N CYS A 36 -15.52 24.39 10.55
CA CYS A 36 -14.59 23.30 10.89
C CYS A 36 -13.67 22.86 9.72
N ALA A 37 -12.67 23.68 9.40
CA ALA A 37 -11.65 23.40 8.39
C ALA A 37 -11.00 22.00 8.49
N LEU A 38 -10.60 21.57 9.69
CA LEU A 38 -9.95 20.26 9.89
C LEU A 38 -10.92 19.09 9.68
N GLY A 39 -12.20 19.26 10.00
CA GLY A 39 -13.25 18.29 9.70
C GLY A 39 -13.46 18.13 8.20
N LEU A 40 -13.50 19.24 7.46
CA LEU A 40 -13.61 19.23 6.00
C LEU A 40 -12.38 18.56 5.34
N ALA A 41 -11.17 18.92 5.78
CA ALA A 41 -9.93 18.30 5.30
C ALA A 41 -9.94 16.77 5.54
N ALA A 42 -10.47 16.32 6.67
CA ALA A 42 -10.63 14.90 6.95
C ALA A 42 -11.62 14.22 6.01
N VAL A 43 -12.80 14.81 5.79
CA VAL A 43 -13.81 14.26 4.86
C VAL A 43 -13.20 14.11 3.46
N LEU A 44 -12.50 15.13 2.98
CA LEU A 44 -11.79 15.10 1.70
C LEU A 44 -10.77 13.95 1.62
N LEU A 45 -9.92 13.78 2.64
CA LEU A 45 -8.96 12.67 2.73
C LEU A 45 -9.64 11.30 2.72
N HIS A 46 -10.77 11.17 3.43
CA HIS A 46 -11.59 9.96 3.45
C HIS A 46 -12.21 9.65 2.07
N SER A 47 -12.53 10.69 1.29
CA SER A 47 -13.18 10.57 -0.02
C SER A 47 -12.22 10.31 -1.18
N LEU A 48 -10.91 10.48 -1.02
CA LEU A 48 -9.95 10.32 -2.13
C LEU A 48 -10.05 8.98 -2.89
N PRO A 49 -10.25 7.81 -2.26
CA PRO A 49 -10.47 6.56 -3.02
C PRO A 49 -11.73 6.57 -3.90
N GLY A 50 -12.79 7.22 -3.43
CA GLY A 50 -14.02 7.41 -4.20
C GLY A 50 -13.78 8.35 -5.38
N ILE A 51 -13.05 9.44 -5.14
CA ILE A 51 -12.64 10.40 -6.17
C ILE A 51 -11.71 9.74 -7.19
N GLU A 52 -10.79 8.88 -6.76
CA GLU A 52 -9.95 8.09 -7.65
C GLU A 52 -10.78 7.22 -8.59
N SER A 53 -11.86 6.63 -8.08
CA SER A 53 -12.76 5.79 -8.85
C SER A 53 -13.60 6.58 -9.86
N SER A 54 -14.06 7.79 -9.50
CA SER A 54 -14.95 8.59 -10.38
C SER A 54 -14.21 9.57 -11.29
N GLN A 55 -13.06 10.09 -10.86
CA GLN A 55 -12.33 11.20 -11.52
C GLN A 55 -10.85 10.89 -11.80
N GLY A 56 -10.37 9.70 -11.41
CA GLY A 56 -8.99 9.28 -11.63
C GLY A 56 -7.96 10.10 -10.84
N GLN A 57 -6.69 9.93 -11.21
CA GLN A 57 -5.55 10.55 -10.50
C GLN A 57 -5.61 12.09 -10.49
N ALA A 58 -6.09 12.71 -11.57
CA ALA A 58 -6.20 14.17 -11.63
C ALA A 58 -7.22 14.73 -10.61
N GLY A 59 -8.33 14.02 -10.39
CA GLY A 59 -9.32 14.40 -9.37
C GLY A 59 -8.75 14.28 -7.96
N VAL A 60 -8.03 13.19 -7.70
CA VAL A 60 -7.34 12.96 -6.42
C VAL A 60 -6.32 14.05 -6.12
N GLN A 61 -5.50 14.41 -7.11
CA GLN A 61 -4.47 15.44 -6.95
C GLN A 61 -5.09 16.79 -6.57
N ARG A 62 -6.13 17.23 -7.29
CA ARG A 62 -6.85 18.48 -6.96
C ARG A 62 -7.46 18.45 -5.55
N ALA A 63 -8.10 17.34 -5.18
CA ALA A 63 -8.70 17.22 -3.86
C ALA A 63 -7.64 17.22 -2.75
N TYR A 64 -6.47 16.61 -2.99
CA TYR A 64 -5.36 16.63 -2.04
C TYR A 64 -4.68 17.99 -1.91
N GLU A 65 -4.54 18.73 -3.02
CA GLU A 65 -4.06 20.12 -3.01
C GLU A 65 -4.99 21.00 -2.17
N GLU A 66 -6.29 20.82 -2.28
CA GLU A 66 -7.26 21.55 -1.47
C GLU A 66 -7.16 21.21 0.02
N VAL A 67 -6.99 19.93 0.37
CA VAL A 67 -6.68 19.52 1.74
C VAL A 67 -5.42 20.22 2.25
N SER A 68 -4.38 20.30 1.42
CA SER A 68 -3.11 20.92 1.78
C SER A 68 -3.27 22.42 2.01
N ARG A 69 -4.05 23.10 1.16
CA ARG A 69 -4.42 24.51 1.31
C ARG A 69 -5.14 24.75 2.64
N ILE A 70 -6.23 24.01 2.89
CA ILE A 70 -7.02 24.13 4.14
C ILE A 70 -6.12 23.94 5.36
N ARG A 71 -5.28 22.90 5.38
CA ARG A 71 -4.37 22.62 6.51
C ARG A 71 -3.33 23.73 6.72
N SER A 72 -2.82 24.32 5.64
CA SER A 72 -1.86 25.42 5.75
C SER A 72 -2.47 26.67 6.40
N GLU A 73 -3.73 26.98 6.07
CA GLU A 73 -4.46 28.15 6.59
C GLU A 73 -4.80 28.02 8.08
N VAL A 74 -5.01 26.78 8.56
CA VAL A 74 -5.40 26.52 9.97
C VAL A 74 -4.27 25.94 10.81
N SER A 75 -3.05 25.86 10.28
CA SER A 75 -1.87 25.29 10.96
C SER A 75 -1.53 25.99 12.30
N GLN A 76 -1.89 27.26 12.44
CA GLN A 76 -1.69 28.03 13.68
C GLN A 76 -2.74 27.71 14.76
N PHE A 77 -3.79 26.98 14.42
CA PHE A 77 -4.96 26.71 15.25
C PHE A 77 -5.10 25.23 15.64
N GLU A 78 -4.08 24.39 15.37
CA GLU A 78 -4.10 22.95 15.71
C GLU A 78 -4.34 22.68 17.21
N GLU A 79 -3.99 23.62 18.10
CA GLU A 79 -4.28 23.51 19.54
C GLU A 79 -5.74 23.84 19.92
N SER A 80 -6.49 24.52 19.04
CA SER A 80 -7.88 24.98 19.29
C SER A 80 -9.00 24.03 18.84
N ASP A 81 -8.67 22.88 18.22
CA ASP A 81 -9.22 21.61 18.72
C ASP A 81 -10.73 21.34 18.68
N CYS A 82 -11.42 21.46 17.54
CA CYS A 82 -12.75 20.90 17.32
C CYS A 82 -12.82 19.35 17.39
N ARG A 83 -12.15 18.65 18.31
CA ARG A 83 -12.10 17.16 18.50
C ARG A 83 -11.75 16.31 17.27
N TRP A 84 -11.80 16.82 16.04
CA TRP A 84 -11.67 16.07 14.79
C TRP A 84 -10.25 15.60 14.57
N THR A 85 -9.25 16.39 14.90
CA THR A 85 -7.85 16.00 14.78
C THR A 85 -7.50 14.81 15.70
N ARG A 86 -8.27 14.60 16.77
CA ARG A 86 -8.22 13.37 17.61
C ARG A 86 -9.04 12.21 17.05
N MET A 87 -10.07 12.49 16.25
CA MET A 87 -10.96 11.48 15.65
C MET A 87 -10.49 11.02 14.26
N VAL A 88 -9.68 11.81 13.59
CA VAL A 88 -9.10 11.52 12.29
C VAL A 88 -7.91 10.62 12.54
N ASN A 89 -7.97 9.41 11.97
CA ASN A 89 -6.81 8.52 11.99
C ASN A 89 -5.75 9.09 11.04
N HIS A 90 -4.95 10.05 11.52
CA HIS A 90 -3.88 10.68 10.76
C HIS A 90 -2.90 9.64 10.19
N GLY A 91 -2.73 8.49 10.88
CA GLY A 91 -1.94 7.38 10.35
C GLY A 91 -2.52 6.67 9.15
N MET A 92 -3.84 6.72 8.96
CA MET A 92 -4.50 6.21 7.76
C MET A 92 -4.25 7.08 6.53
N PHE A 93 -3.81 8.33 6.66
CA PHE A 93 -3.58 9.23 5.52
C PHE A 93 -2.13 9.70 5.38
N ALA A 94 -1.30 9.47 6.39
CA ALA A 94 0.10 9.88 6.43
C ALA A 94 0.94 9.40 5.22
N HIS A 95 0.48 8.37 4.51
CA HIS A 95 1.15 7.77 3.36
C HIS A 95 0.70 8.35 2.00
N TYR A 96 -0.36 9.16 1.95
CA TYR A 96 -0.84 9.75 0.71
C TYR A 96 0.22 10.60 -0.01
N PRO A 97 1.04 11.43 0.67
CA PRO A 97 2.13 12.13 0.00
C PRO A 97 3.04 11.23 -0.83
N MET A 98 3.38 10.06 -0.27
CA MET A 98 4.22 9.09 -0.96
C MET A 98 3.46 8.41 -2.11
N LEU A 99 2.19 8.05 -1.93
CA LEU A 99 1.40 7.43 -3.01
C LEU A 99 1.15 8.40 -4.19
N LEU A 100 1.00 9.69 -3.89
CA LEU A 100 0.75 10.74 -4.87
C LEU A 100 2.01 11.30 -5.52
N GLY A 101 3.20 11.01 -4.96
CA GLY A 101 4.47 11.47 -5.54
C GLY A 101 4.85 12.89 -5.15
N ILE A 102 4.21 13.44 -4.11
CA ILE A 102 4.43 14.79 -3.60
C ILE A 102 5.35 14.81 -2.36
N ASP A 103 5.77 13.64 -1.88
CA ASP A 103 6.72 13.53 -0.79
C ASP A 103 8.11 14.04 -1.21
N ALA A 104 8.74 14.82 -0.33
CA ALA A 104 10.04 15.47 -0.60
C ALA A 104 11.15 14.47 -0.98
N ARG A 105 11.03 13.19 -0.60
CA ARG A 105 11.99 12.14 -0.99
C ARG A 105 12.14 11.98 -2.50
N PHE A 106 11.13 12.36 -3.29
CA PHE A 106 11.15 12.23 -4.75
C PHE A 106 11.84 13.40 -5.47
N ILE A 107 12.21 14.46 -4.76
CA ILE A 107 12.91 15.63 -5.33
C ILE A 107 14.40 15.35 -5.55
N GLN A 108 14.93 14.32 -4.89
CA GLN A 108 16.36 13.98 -4.94
C GLN A 108 16.77 13.47 -6.32
N GLN A 109 18.06 13.55 -6.65
CA GLN A 109 18.60 12.94 -7.87
C GLN A 109 18.76 11.44 -7.68
N CYS A 110 18.65 10.67 -8.77
CA CYS A 110 18.99 9.25 -8.72
C CYS A 110 20.48 9.08 -8.42
N PRO A 111 20.86 8.30 -7.38
CA PRO A 111 22.27 8.02 -7.11
C PRO A 111 22.96 7.41 -8.33
N PRO A 112 24.24 7.74 -8.62
CA PRO A 112 24.96 7.25 -9.80
C PRO A 112 24.99 5.72 -9.92
N ASP A 113 25.11 5.03 -8.78
CA ASP A 113 25.22 3.57 -8.70
C ASP A 113 23.86 2.88 -8.48
N ALA A 114 22.76 3.64 -8.40
CA ALA A 114 21.44 3.08 -8.25
C ALA A 114 20.91 2.56 -9.60
N PRO A 115 20.24 1.38 -9.62
CA PRO A 115 19.67 0.84 -10.84
C PRO A 115 18.58 1.75 -11.39
N ARG A 116 18.58 1.91 -12.72
CA ARG A 116 17.51 2.59 -13.46
C ARG A 116 16.36 1.64 -13.70
N ILE A 117 15.16 2.09 -13.37
CA ILE A 117 13.99 1.21 -13.32
C ILE A 117 12.95 1.69 -14.33
N PHE A 118 12.54 0.79 -15.23
CA PHE A 118 11.36 1.00 -16.06
C PHE A 118 10.15 0.39 -15.37
N VAL A 119 9.07 1.15 -15.21
CA VAL A 119 7.84 0.66 -14.58
C VAL A 119 6.76 0.48 -15.64
N TYR A 120 6.25 -0.75 -15.81
CA TYR A 120 5.15 -1.03 -16.74
C TYR A 120 3.85 -0.36 -16.32
N ASP A 121 3.01 -0.07 -17.32
CA ASP A 121 1.62 0.31 -17.10
C ASP A 121 0.72 -0.94 -17.18
N MET A 122 0.45 -1.55 -16.03
CA MET A 122 -0.36 -2.78 -15.90
C MET A 122 -1.83 -2.42 -15.71
N LYS A 123 -2.42 -1.83 -16.77
CA LYS A 123 -3.84 -1.41 -16.81
C LYS A 123 -4.76 -2.52 -16.29
N GLY A 124 -5.81 -2.13 -15.61
CA GLY A 124 -6.80 -3.04 -15.03
C GLY A 124 -6.36 -3.68 -13.72
N ILE A 125 -5.06 -3.82 -13.45
CA ILE A 125 -4.52 -4.60 -12.33
C ILE A 125 -3.81 -3.70 -11.32
N ALA A 126 -3.01 -2.75 -11.80
CA ALA A 126 -2.38 -1.71 -10.98
C ALA A 126 -3.21 -0.41 -10.91
N ASP A 127 -4.49 -0.48 -11.27
CA ASP A 127 -5.40 0.67 -11.22
C ASP A 127 -5.88 0.91 -9.79
N GLN A 128 -6.14 2.18 -9.48
CA GLN A 128 -6.70 2.64 -8.19
C GLN A 128 -5.80 2.38 -6.95
N PRO A 129 -4.56 2.90 -6.94
CA PRO A 129 -3.63 2.72 -5.83
C PRO A 129 -4.18 3.23 -4.48
N LEU A 130 -5.00 4.29 -4.41
CA LEU A 130 -5.52 4.76 -3.13
C LEU A 130 -6.61 3.85 -2.55
N SER A 131 -7.53 3.36 -3.39
CA SER A 131 -8.49 2.33 -2.96
C SER A 131 -7.76 1.09 -2.44
N CYS A 132 -6.68 0.75 -3.13
CA CYS A 132 -5.91 -0.42 -2.85
C CYS A 132 -5.06 -0.31 -1.58
N ALA A 133 -4.40 0.82 -1.35
CA ALA A 133 -3.52 1.03 -0.20
C ALA A 133 -4.21 0.93 1.17
N ARG A 134 -5.55 0.92 1.19
CA ARG A 134 -6.36 0.80 2.41
C ARG A 134 -6.46 -0.63 2.97
N ILE A 135 -5.99 -1.64 2.24
CA ILE A 135 -6.02 -3.05 2.67
C ILE A 135 -4.96 -3.38 3.75
N GLY A 136 -4.30 -2.37 4.31
CA GLY A 136 -3.39 -2.51 5.44
C GLY A 136 -2.04 -3.07 5.01
N PHE A 137 -1.52 -4.00 5.82
CA PHE A 137 -0.18 -4.57 5.65
C PHE A 137 0.05 -5.28 4.31
N TRP A 138 -1.03 -5.72 3.66
CA TRP A 138 -1.00 -6.33 2.32
C TRP A 138 -0.80 -5.34 1.16
N ALA A 139 -0.72 -4.03 1.43
CA ALA A 139 -0.59 -3.00 0.41
C ALA A 139 0.83 -2.84 -0.17
N SER A 140 1.80 -3.68 0.18
CA SER A 140 3.21 -3.56 -0.28
C SER A 140 3.35 -3.43 -1.80
N GLU A 141 2.52 -4.15 -2.56
CA GLU A 141 2.43 -4.08 -4.03
C GLU A 141 2.23 -2.63 -4.51
N VAL A 142 1.35 -1.90 -3.84
CA VAL A 142 1.02 -0.50 -4.15
C VAL A 142 2.15 0.42 -3.73
N TYR A 143 2.68 0.26 -2.52
CA TYR A 143 3.68 1.19 -1.98
C TYR A 143 4.97 1.15 -2.79
N ILE A 144 5.43 -0.05 -3.18
CA ILE A 144 6.61 -0.19 -4.03
C ILE A 144 6.33 0.34 -5.43
N ASP A 145 5.16 0.04 -6.03
CA ASP A 145 4.82 0.62 -7.33
C ASP A 145 4.83 2.15 -7.31
N ARG A 146 4.16 2.77 -6.34
CA ARG A 146 4.10 4.23 -6.26
C ARG A 146 5.46 4.82 -5.94
N PHE A 147 6.24 4.20 -5.06
CA PHE A 147 7.62 4.61 -4.81
C PHE A 147 8.46 4.58 -6.09
N LEU A 148 8.43 3.49 -6.85
CA LEU A 148 9.18 3.35 -8.09
C LEU A 148 8.69 4.27 -9.20
N ARG A 149 7.36 4.52 -9.29
CA ARG A 149 6.78 5.44 -10.28
C ARG A 149 7.22 6.88 -10.08
N HIS A 150 7.42 7.29 -8.82
CA HIS A 150 7.81 8.64 -8.44
C HIS A 150 9.30 8.79 -8.18
N SER A 151 10.03 7.67 -8.13
CA SER A 151 11.47 7.67 -7.90
C SER A 151 12.22 8.42 -9.00
N PRO A 152 13.24 9.22 -8.65
CA PRO A 152 14.11 9.87 -9.64
C PRO A 152 14.94 8.87 -10.46
N CYS A 153 15.04 7.62 -10.01
CA CYS A 153 15.69 6.54 -10.76
C CYS A 153 14.80 5.91 -11.83
N ARG A 154 13.52 6.29 -11.91
CA ARG A 154 12.64 5.82 -12.96
C ARG A 154 13.08 6.35 -14.31
N VAL A 155 13.08 5.46 -15.31
CA VAL A 155 13.27 5.82 -16.71
C VAL A 155 12.01 5.52 -17.51
N LEU A 156 11.70 6.40 -18.47
CA LEU A 156 10.58 6.22 -19.41
C LEU A 156 11.03 5.51 -20.70
N ASP A 157 12.34 5.52 -20.98
CA ASP A 157 12.93 4.78 -22.10
C ASP A 157 13.47 3.44 -21.58
N TRP A 158 12.87 2.35 -22.03
CA TRP A 158 13.24 0.99 -21.66
C TRP A 158 14.71 0.65 -21.98
N ARG A 159 15.32 1.32 -22.95
CA ARG A 159 16.72 1.09 -23.34
C ARG A 159 17.70 1.57 -22.26
N LYS A 160 17.26 2.49 -21.41
CA LYS A 160 18.05 3.04 -20.29
C LYS A 160 17.80 2.30 -18.98
N ALA A 161 16.99 1.24 -19.00
CA ALA A 161 16.59 0.51 -17.81
C ALA A 161 17.52 -0.67 -17.54
N ASP A 162 17.98 -0.74 -16.29
CA ASP A 162 18.70 -1.89 -15.75
C ASP A 162 17.69 -2.98 -15.33
N LEU A 163 16.57 -2.55 -14.73
CA LEU A 163 15.49 -3.41 -14.26
C LEU A 163 14.12 -2.95 -14.78
N PHE A 164 13.23 -3.91 -14.91
CA PHE A 164 11.82 -3.71 -15.24
C PHE A 164 10.96 -4.10 -14.06
N PHE A 165 10.12 -3.19 -13.57
CA PHE A 165 9.14 -3.49 -12.54
C PHE A 165 7.74 -3.61 -13.16
N ALA A 166 7.08 -4.75 -12.95
CA ALA A 166 5.72 -5.00 -13.40
C ALA A 166 4.76 -4.96 -12.20
N PRO A 167 4.09 -3.81 -11.96
CA PRO A 167 3.20 -3.69 -10.81
C PRO A 167 1.95 -4.53 -11.02
N ALA A 168 1.71 -5.47 -10.11
CA ALA A 168 0.51 -6.29 -10.12
C ALA A 168 -0.10 -6.27 -8.71
N TYR A 169 -1.22 -5.56 -8.53
CA TYR A 169 -1.88 -5.47 -7.22
C TYR A 169 -2.76 -6.71 -7.00
N LEU A 170 -2.16 -7.90 -6.99
CA LEU A 170 -2.86 -9.18 -6.97
C LEU A 170 -3.68 -9.38 -5.69
N THR A 171 -3.13 -8.95 -4.56
CA THR A 171 -3.84 -9.03 -3.28
C THR A 171 -5.09 -8.14 -3.28
N CYS A 172 -4.94 -6.98 -3.87
CA CYS A 172 -6.02 -6.02 -4.03
C CYS A 172 -7.10 -6.49 -5.01
N TRP A 173 -6.65 -7.01 -6.15
CA TRP A 173 -7.51 -7.58 -7.17
C TRP A 173 -8.34 -8.72 -6.60
N GLU A 174 -7.73 -9.62 -5.82
CA GLU A 174 -8.46 -10.68 -5.14
C GLU A 174 -9.51 -10.10 -4.16
N LEU A 175 -9.07 -9.27 -3.22
CA LEU A 175 -9.92 -8.80 -2.11
C LEU A 175 -11.03 -7.83 -2.56
N GLN A 176 -10.80 -7.03 -3.59
CA GLN A 176 -11.71 -5.98 -4.03
C GLN A 176 -12.42 -6.31 -5.35
N LYS A 177 -11.70 -6.82 -6.36
CA LYS A 177 -12.24 -6.98 -7.73
C LYS A 177 -12.92 -8.31 -7.95
N THR A 178 -12.44 -9.39 -7.34
CA THR A 178 -13.08 -10.72 -7.46
C THR A 178 -14.16 -10.98 -6.41
N ARG A 179 -14.51 -9.96 -5.62
CA ARG A 179 -15.55 -10.12 -4.59
C ARG A 179 -16.90 -10.38 -5.25
N GLY A 180 -17.39 -11.60 -5.11
CA GLY A 180 -18.63 -12.06 -5.73
C GLY A 180 -18.44 -12.79 -7.06
N PHE A 181 -17.21 -12.97 -7.54
CA PHE A 181 -16.92 -13.82 -8.68
C PHE A 181 -17.12 -15.30 -8.31
N THR A 182 -17.71 -16.05 -9.22
CA THR A 182 -17.67 -17.51 -9.26
C THR A 182 -16.24 -18.02 -9.46
N LEU A 183 -16.00 -19.30 -9.18
CA LEU A 183 -14.68 -19.90 -9.40
C LEU A 183 -14.23 -19.78 -10.86
N ALA A 184 -15.13 -20.02 -11.82
CA ALA A 184 -14.82 -19.91 -13.24
C ALA A 184 -14.42 -18.49 -13.66
N GLU A 185 -15.06 -17.46 -13.11
CA GLU A 185 -14.71 -16.06 -13.38
C GLU A 185 -13.34 -15.68 -12.79
N LYS A 186 -13.01 -16.23 -11.62
CA LYS A 186 -11.67 -16.07 -11.01
C LYS A 186 -10.60 -16.72 -11.88
N ASP A 187 -10.81 -17.96 -12.31
CA ASP A 187 -9.87 -18.70 -13.15
C ASP A 187 -9.64 -18.01 -14.49
N GLN A 188 -10.72 -17.57 -15.15
CA GLN A 188 -10.65 -16.82 -16.41
C GLN A 188 -9.83 -15.54 -16.25
N SER A 189 -10.08 -14.78 -15.19
CA SER A 189 -9.39 -13.53 -14.94
C SER A 189 -7.91 -13.73 -14.57
N ALA A 190 -7.60 -14.78 -13.80
CA ALA A 190 -6.23 -15.14 -13.46
C ALA A 190 -5.45 -15.59 -14.72
N GLN A 191 -6.10 -16.31 -15.64
CA GLN A 191 -5.50 -16.67 -16.92
C GLN A 191 -5.24 -15.44 -17.81
N ALA A 192 -6.18 -14.48 -17.86
CA ALA A 192 -5.98 -13.23 -18.61
C ALA A 192 -4.79 -12.41 -18.09
N LEU A 193 -4.61 -12.37 -16.76
CA LEU A 193 -3.44 -11.74 -16.16
C LEU A 193 -2.14 -12.52 -16.46
N ALA A 194 -2.18 -13.86 -16.43
CA ALA A 194 -1.04 -14.68 -16.83
C ALA A 194 -0.63 -14.41 -18.29
N ASP A 195 -1.62 -14.23 -19.17
CA ASP A 195 -1.39 -13.88 -20.57
C ASP A 195 -0.75 -12.47 -20.69
N GLN A 196 -1.26 -11.49 -19.95
CA GLN A 196 -0.70 -10.14 -19.92
C GLN A 196 0.76 -10.12 -19.44
N VAL A 197 1.11 -10.93 -18.44
CA VAL A 197 2.49 -11.07 -17.95
C VAL A 197 3.39 -11.69 -19.01
N ARG A 198 2.95 -12.78 -19.65
CA ARG A 198 3.71 -13.46 -20.70
C ARG A 198 3.99 -12.53 -21.89
N ASP A 199 3.03 -11.67 -22.19
CA ASP A 199 3.08 -10.78 -23.36
C ASP A 199 3.70 -9.41 -23.01
N LEU A 200 4.35 -9.28 -21.84
CA LEU A 200 5.05 -8.05 -21.46
C LEU A 200 6.10 -7.64 -22.51
N PRO A 201 6.09 -6.37 -22.95
CA PRO A 201 7.10 -5.85 -23.88
C PRO A 201 8.51 -6.04 -23.32
N HIS A 202 9.52 -6.21 -24.16
CA HIS A 202 10.94 -6.32 -23.75
C HIS A 202 11.30 -7.56 -22.91
N TRP A 203 10.36 -8.44 -22.58
CA TRP A 203 10.62 -9.70 -21.86
C TRP A 203 11.76 -10.52 -22.47
N LYS A 204 11.77 -10.64 -23.80
CA LYS A 204 12.77 -11.40 -24.57
C LYS A 204 14.20 -10.82 -24.50
N ARG A 205 14.40 -9.61 -23.95
CA ARG A 205 15.73 -8.99 -23.84
C ARG A 205 16.68 -9.83 -22.98
N ARG A 206 16.19 -10.31 -21.84
CA ARG A 206 16.92 -11.20 -20.92
C ARG A 206 16.08 -12.36 -20.42
N GLU A 207 15.02 -12.68 -21.16
CA GLU A 207 14.12 -13.79 -20.87
C GLU A 207 13.55 -13.71 -19.43
N GLY A 208 13.23 -12.49 -18.99
CA GLY A 208 12.65 -12.20 -17.68
C GLY A 208 13.64 -11.99 -16.53
N LEU A 209 14.96 -12.20 -16.70
CA LEU A 209 15.96 -12.07 -15.63
C LEU A 209 16.10 -10.65 -15.06
N ASP A 210 15.68 -9.65 -15.81
CA ASP A 210 15.66 -8.24 -15.41
C ASP A 210 14.26 -7.75 -15.01
N HIS A 211 13.27 -8.65 -14.97
CA HIS A 211 11.90 -8.34 -14.57
C HIS A 211 11.70 -8.66 -13.10
N VAL A 212 11.17 -7.69 -12.38
CA VAL A 212 10.88 -7.74 -10.96
C VAL A 212 9.36 -7.73 -10.76
N PHE A 213 8.87 -8.71 -10.02
CA PHE A 213 7.48 -8.82 -9.59
C PHE A 213 7.43 -8.78 -8.06
N LEU A 214 6.38 -8.16 -7.52
CA LEU A 214 6.15 -8.13 -6.08
C LEU A 214 4.84 -8.83 -5.77
N PHE A 215 4.91 -9.74 -4.81
CA PHE A 215 3.84 -10.62 -4.42
C PHE A 215 3.50 -10.44 -2.94
N GLY A 216 2.28 -9.97 -2.67
CA GLY A 216 1.67 -9.95 -1.35
C GLY A 216 1.18 -11.34 -0.91
N ALA A 217 0.12 -11.39 -0.10
CA ALA A 217 -0.47 -12.66 0.35
C ALA A 217 -0.99 -13.53 -0.80
N SER A 218 -1.49 -12.89 -1.87
CA SER A 218 -2.41 -13.52 -2.83
C SER A 218 -1.78 -13.88 -4.18
N ALA A 219 -0.52 -13.55 -4.40
CA ALA A 219 0.11 -13.74 -5.71
C ALA A 219 0.16 -15.19 -6.20
N TRP A 220 0.18 -16.13 -5.27
CA TRP A 220 0.28 -17.57 -5.52
C TRP A 220 -0.99 -18.16 -6.15
N GLN A 221 -2.02 -17.33 -6.35
CA GLN A 221 -3.28 -17.71 -7.01
C GLN A 221 -3.20 -17.65 -8.54
N LEU A 222 -2.10 -17.18 -9.11
CA LEU A 222 -1.91 -17.22 -10.55
C LEU A 222 -1.68 -18.65 -11.04
N PRO A 223 -2.48 -19.16 -11.99
CA PRO A 223 -2.25 -20.46 -12.60
C PRO A 223 -0.86 -20.51 -13.23
N ARG A 224 -0.09 -21.55 -12.91
CA ARG A 224 1.27 -21.76 -13.43
C ARG A 224 2.20 -20.56 -13.19
N TRP A 225 2.01 -19.81 -12.10
CA TRP A 225 2.86 -18.65 -11.79
C TRP A 225 4.36 -18.98 -11.82
N ARG A 226 4.73 -20.21 -11.45
CA ARG A 226 6.11 -20.71 -11.54
C ARG A 226 6.67 -20.67 -12.95
N ASP A 227 5.88 -21.07 -13.94
CA ASP A 227 6.29 -21.02 -15.35
C ASP A 227 6.38 -19.57 -15.84
N LEU A 228 5.47 -18.71 -15.37
CA LEU A 228 5.43 -17.30 -15.75
C LEU A 228 6.63 -16.52 -15.23
N PHE A 229 7.11 -16.85 -14.03
CA PHE A 229 8.14 -16.09 -13.31
C PHE A 229 9.43 -16.88 -13.06
N ALA A 230 9.62 -18.01 -13.76
CA ALA A 230 10.72 -18.95 -13.52
C ALA A 230 12.10 -18.28 -13.48
N ARG A 231 12.27 -17.22 -14.28
CA ARG A 231 13.54 -16.48 -14.41
C ARG A 231 13.48 -15.07 -13.84
N SER A 232 12.32 -14.61 -13.41
CA SER A 232 12.14 -13.25 -12.90
C SER A 232 12.46 -13.15 -11.42
N ILE A 233 12.85 -11.95 -10.99
CA ILE A 233 13.08 -11.63 -9.60
C ILE A 233 11.72 -11.49 -8.91
N VAL A 234 11.48 -12.28 -7.87
CA VAL A 234 10.27 -12.18 -7.06
C VAL A 234 10.59 -11.54 -5.72
N LEU A 235 9.88 -10.46 -5.41
CA LEU A 235 9.83 -9.85 -4.09
C LEU A 235 8.62 -10.41 -3.33
N ALA A 236 8.87 -11.25 -2.34
CA ALA A 236 7.86 -11.93 -1.56
C ALA A 236 7.62 -11.22 -0.23
N VAL A 237 6.38 -10.85 0.06
CA VAL A 237 5.99 -10.29 1.36
C VAL A 237 5.81 -11.42 2.39
N GLU A 238 6.38 -11.25 3.58
CA GLU A 238 6.16 -12.08 4.79
C GLU A 238 6.56 -13.58 4.70
N SER A 239 7.55 -13.95 3.89
CA SER A 239 8.00 -15.35 3.73
C SER A 239 6.90 -16.37 3.39
N ARG A 240 5.66 -15.95 3.13
CA ARG A 240 4.55 -16.86 2.82
C ARG A 240 4.85 -17.85 1.67
N PRO A 241 5.57 -17.49 0.58
CA PRO A 241 5.91 -18.47 -0.44
C PRO A 241 6.96 -19.49 -0.03
N ILE A 242 7.63 -19.27 1.09
CA ILE A 242 8.59 -20.22 1.64
C ILE A 242 7.84 -21.43 2.18
N PHE A 243 6.54 -21.36 2.44
CA PHE A 243 5.81 -22.44 3.10
C PHE A 243 4.59 -22.92 2.29
N ASP A 244 4.56 -24.21 1.97
CA ASP A 244 3.39 -24.94 1.50
C ASP A 244 2.63 -25.49 2.72
N CYS A 245 1.40 -25.02 2.92
CA CYS A 245 0.52 -25.44 4.00
C CYS A 245 -0.68 -26.20 3.40
N PRO A 246 -0.60 -27.54 3.27
CA PRO A 246 -1.70 -28.27 2.68
C PRO A 246 -2.97 -28.08 3.52
N SER A 247 -4.05 -27.65 2.85
CA SER A 247 -5.41 -27.60 3.38
C SER A 247 -5.70 -26.75 4.63
N GLY A 248 -4.84 -25.83 5.08
CA GLY A 248 -5.11 -24.90 6.21
C GLY A 248 -5.54 -25.54 7.55
N LYS A 249 -5.56 -26.87 7.63
CA LYS A 249 -5.89 -27.73 8.78
C LYS A 249 -4.68 -28.51 9.27
N ASP A 250 -3.61 -28.56 8.47
CA ASP A 250 -2.38 -29.20 8.86
C ASP A 250 -1.60 -28.30 9.83
N VAL A 251 -1.11 -28.91 10.91
CA VAL A 251 -0.39 -28.24 12.00
C VAL A 251 1.02 -27.77 11.56
N TYR A 252 1.52 -28.28 10.43
CA TYR A 252 2.87 -28.03 9.94
C TYR A 252 2.85 -27.63 8.47
N CYS A 253 3.34 -26.43 8.18
CA CYS A 253 3.67 -26.02 6.82
C CYS A 253 5.08 -26.49 6.45
N LYS A 254 5.26 -27.02 5.24
CA LYS A 254 6.56 -27.45 4.74
C LYS A 254 7.23 -26.35 3.96
N HIS A 255 8.56 -26.30 3.96
CA HIS A 255 9.25 -25.42 3.04
C HIS A 255 8.89 -25.83 1.61
N CYS A 256 8.42 -24.89 0.78
CA CYS A 256 8.18 -25.18 -0.61
C CYS A 256 9.51 -25.19 -1.36
N GLU A 257 9.94 -26.37 -1.85
CA GLU A 257 11.26 -26.58 -2.44
C GLU A 257 11.49 -25.80 -3.75
N ASP A 258 10.42 -25.36 -4.41
CA ASP A 258 10.46 -24.73 -5.74
C ASP A 258 9.62 -23.45 -5.86
N CYS A 259 9.15 -22.89 -4.74
CA CYS A 259 8.41 -21.63 -4.70
C CYS A 259 9.31 -20.39 -4.54
N PHE A 260 10.53 -20.56 -4.04
CA PHE A 260 11.42 -19.44 -3.78
C PHE A 260 12.83 -19.86 -4.18
N GLN A 261 13.47 -19.07 -5.03
CA GLN A 261 14.83 -19.33 -5.48
C GLN A 261 15.77 -18.36 -4.76
N PRO A 262 16.50 -18.79 -3.71
CA PRO A 262 17.27 -17.87 -2.86
C PRO A 262 18.37 -17.08 -3.57
N TRP A 263 18.77 -17.53 -4.75
CA TRP A 263 19.77 -16.85 -5.57
C TRP A 263 19.21 -15.64 -6.34
N LYS A 264 17.88 -15.55 -6.53
CA LYS A 264 17.23 -14.45 -7.28
C LYS A 264 16.08 -13.76 -6.55
N ASP A 265 15.39 -14.47 -5.66
CA ASP A 265 14.18 -13.96 -4.99
C ASP A 265 14.53 -13.35 -3.64
N LEU A 266 13.74 -12.36 -3.22
CA LEU A 266 13.95 -11.64 -1.97
C LEU A 266 12.70 -11.67 -1.11
N VAL A 267 12.88 -11.89 0.18
CA VAL A 267 11.81 -11.72 1.17
C VAL A 267 11.85 -10.29 1.68
N MET A 268 10.70 -9.63 1.73
CA MET A 268 10.57 -8.29 2.29
C MET A 268 9.48 -8.23 3.36
N PRO A 269 9.61 -7.33 4.36
CA PRO A 269 8.56 -7.11 5.33
C PRO A 269 7.31 -6.51 4.66
N PRO A 270 6.14 -6.66 5.29
CA PRO A 270 4.93 -5.97 4.86
C PRO A 270 5.06 -4.46 5.09
N VAL A 271 4.19 -3.68 4.45
CA VAL A 271 4.11 -2.25 4.72
C VAL A 271 3.55 -2.03 6.12
N THR A 272 4.31 -1.29 6.93
CA THR A 272 3.86 -0.79 8.23
C THR A 272 3.60 0.72 8.12
N PRO A 273 2.37 1.21 8.39
CA PRO A 273 2.08 2.64 8.37
C PRO A 273 3.01 3.41 9.31
N ARG A 274 3.51 4.58 8.87
CA ARG A 274 4.53 5.34 9.61
C ARG A 274 4.15 5.61 11.08
N PRO A 275 2.92 6.01 11.44
CA PRO A 275 2.61 6.23 12.85
C PRO A 275 2.60 4.96 13.70
N VAL A 276 2.26 3.80 13.10
CA VAL A 276 2.39 2.51 13.77
C VAL A 276 3.87 2.19 13.99
N ALA A 277 4.70 2.35 12.95
CA ALA A 277 6.14 2.14 13.09
C ALA A 277 6.78 3.09 14.12
N SER A 278 6.42 4.39 14.09
CA SER A 278 6.87 5.38 15.07
C SER A 278 6.43 5.03 16.49
N SER A 279 5.19 4.58 16.67
CA SER A 279 4.67 4.13 17.97
C SER A 279 5.41 2.89 18.47
N LEU A 280 5.73 1.92 17.59
CA LEU A 280 6.51 0.75 17.98
C LEU A 280 7.94 1.16 18.38
N LEU A 281 8.56 2.02 17.57
CA LEU A 281 9.92 2.51 17.82
C LEU A 281 10.03 3.39 19.07
N SER A 282 9.00 4.15 19.43
CA SER A 282 9.03 5.00 20.63
C SER A 282 9.02 4.20 21.94
N HIS A 283 8.58 2.95 21.90
CA HIS A 283 8.58 2.04 23.04
C HIS A 283 9.69 0.99 22.96
N SER A 284 10.32 0.82 21.80
CA SER A 284 11.37 -0.18 21.61
C SER A 284 12.74 0.37 22.00
N LYS A 285 13.56 -0.47 22.65
CA LYS A 285 15.01 -0.22 22.80
C LYS A 285 15.71 -0.07 21.44
N PRO A 286 16.79 0.72 21.34
CA PRO A 286 17.72 0.67 20.21
C PRO A 286 18.20 -0.77 19.95
N MET A 287 18.41 -1.14 18.68
CA MET A 287 18.76 -2.53 18.32
C MET A 287 20.02 -3.03 19.04
N GLU A 288 20.96 -2.13 19.29
CA GLU A 288 22.25 -2.40 19.92
C GLU A 288 22.09 -2.80 21.40
N ASP A 289 21.01 -2.36 22.03
CA ASP A 289 20.69 -2.61 23.44
C ASP A 289 19.76 -3.82 23.63
N ARG A 290 19.40 -4.52 22.54
CA ARG A 290 18.48 -5.66 22.60
C ARG A 290 19.23 -6.95 22.90
N GLN A 291 18.81 -7.66 23.93
CA GLN A 291 19.31 -9.01 24.23
C GLN A 291 18.94 -10.02 23.12
N TYR A 292 17.80 -9.81 22.46
CA TYR A 292 17.30 -10.68 21.41
C TYR A 292 16.82 -9.88 20.20
N VAL A 293 17.05 -10.40 19.00
CA VAL A 293 16.54 -9.85 17.74
C VAL A 293 15.19 -10.50 17.45
N MET A 294 14.18 -10.15 18.24
CA MET A 294 12.80 -10.59 18.07
C MET A 294 11.81 -9.43 18.20
N ALA A 295 10.61 -9.60 17.64
CA ALA A 295 9.51 -8.65 17.76
C ALA A 295 8.37 -9.30 18.55
N TRP A 296 7.87 -8.63 19.59
CA TRP A 296 6.73 -9.11 20.35
C TRP A 296 5.43 -8.73 19.64
N HIS A 297 4.61 -9.72 19.30
CA HIS A 297 3.31 -9.54 18.67
C HIS A 297 2.16 -9.80 19.66
N GLY A 298 2.30 -9.34 20.92
CA GLY A 298 1.32 -9.51 21.99
C GLY A 298 0.88 -8.19 22.63
N GLN A 299 0.08 -8.26 23.70
CA GLN A 299 -0.33 -7.07 24.46
C GLN A 299 0.86 -6.50 25.27
N HIS A 300 0.80 -5.20 25.57
CA HIS A 300 1.83 -4.43 26.29
C HIS A 300 2.08 -4.96 27.72
N ALA A 301 3.12 -4.45 28.40
CA ALA A 301 3.43 -4.74 29.82
C ALA A 301 2.29 -4.51 30.83
N GLU A 302 1.19 -3.87 30.42
CA GLU A 302 -0.02 -3.66 31.23
C GLU A 302 -1.13 -4.69 30.93
N ALA A 303 -0.82 -5.73 30.14
CA ALA A 303 -1.76 -6.81 29.89
C ALA A 303 -2.22 -7.46 31.19
N ALA A 304 -3.52 -7.79 31.27
CA ALA A 304 -4.09 -8.47 32.44
C ALA A 304 -3.48 -9.86 32.65
N ASP A 305 -2.94 -10.46 31.59
CA ASP A 305 -2.30 -11.77 31.60
C ASP A 305 -0.82 -11.67 32.04
N GLU A 306 -0.47 -12.40 33.10
CA GLU A 306 0.88 -12.40 33.68
C GLU A 306 1.91 -13.08 32.78
N GLU A 307 1.54 -14.11 32.01
CA GLU A 307 2.46 -14.74 31.06
C GLU A 307 2.76 -13.81 29.89
N VAL A 308 1.77 -13.05 29.43
CA VAL A 308 1.93 -12.01 28.39
C VAL A 308 2.85 -10.90 28.89
N ARG A 309 2.67 -10.41 30.12
CA ARG A 309 3.58 -9.41 30.72
C ARG A 309 5.00 -9.95 30.86
N ARG A 310 5.15 -11.18 31.37
CA ARG A 310 6.45 -11.82 31.55
C ARG A 310 7.14 -12.03 30.21
N ALA A 311 6.42 -12.50 29.19
CA ALA A 311 6.95 -12.67 27.86
C ALA A 311 7.33 -11.32 27.21
N TYR A 312 6.53 -10.27 27.38
CA TYR A 312 6.90 -8.90 26.99
C TYR A 312 8.20 -8.44 27.66
N THR A 313 8.34 -8.63 28.98
CA THR A 313 9.56 -8.27 29.72
C THR A 313 10.78 -9.09 29.27
N ILE A 314 10.62 -10.39 29.02
CA ILE A 314 11.72 -11.29 28.61
C ILE A 314 12.15 -11.04 27.16
N THR A 315 11.21 -10.77 26.26
CA THR A 315 11.48 -10.49 24.85
C THR A 315 12.08 -9.10 24.62
N ASN A 316 12.14 -8.28 25.69
CA ASN A 316 12.90 -7.03 25.80
C ASN A 316 12.31 -5.90 24.94
N GLU A 317 11.11 -5.46 25.32
CA GLU A 317 10.47 -4.23 24.85
C GLU A 317 10.50 -3.07 25.86
N THR A 318 11.45 -3.03 26.80
CA THR A 318 11.89 -1.77 27.47
C THR A 318 13.33 -1.83 27.87
#